data_AF-A0A239GB89-F1
#
_entry.id   AF-A0A239GB89-F1
#
_cell.length_a   1.000
_cell.length_b   1.000
_cell.length_c   1.000
_cell.angle_alpha   90.00
_cell.angle_beta   90.00
_cell.angle_gamma   90.00
#
_symmetry.space_group_name_H-M   'P 1'
#
loop_
_entity.id
_entity.type
_entity.pdbx_description
1 polymer ?
#
loop_
_entity_poly.entity_id
_entity_poly.type
_entity_poly.pdbx_seq_one_letter_code
_entity_poly.pdbx_strand_id
1 'polypeptide(L)'
;MSNEGEPAATGFPSNAVHLMRTNQQLTMQLSQMADQKASILMGATFVVFTISVGQLRSGAMAVPLAVLATFAFLSAVLAISAVMPRFGSMPAEGDAEGDTRRNLLFFGHFSAMSEEAFIAAVKARSRSEEDMYDMMLRDTYQNGVVLARRKYRYLGYAYRLFVVGLTLTFIAFVIELAVGWARLV
;
A
#
# COMPACT_ATOMS: atom_id res chain seq x y z
N MET A 1 35.10 -44.18 14.27
CA MET A 1 35.78 -42.92 13.90
C MET A 1 35.03 -42.28 12.76
N SER A 2 34.11 -41.38 13.09
CA SER A 2 33.64 -40.28 12.24
C SER A 2 32.76 -39.41 13.13
N ASN A 3 33.43 -38.52 13.88
CA ASN A 3 32.77 -37.39 14.52
C ASN A 3 32.41 -36.45 13.36
N GLU A 4 31.20 -36.58 12.82
CA GLU A 4 30.63 -35.59 11.91
C GLU A 4 30.39 -34.34 12.75
N GLY A 5 31.39 -33.45 12.74
CA GLY A 5 31.31 -32.18 13.43
C GLY A 5 30.07 -31.45 12.93
N GLU A 6 29.12 -31.21 13.84
CA GLU A 6 28.09 -30.20 13.66
C GLU A 6 28.77 -28.95 13.07
N PRO A 7 28.23 -28.36 11.99
CA PRO A 7 28.79 -27.13 11.48
C PRO A 7 28.73 -26.12 12.62
N ALA A 8 29.90 -25.69 13.10
CA ALA A 8 30.03 -24.69 14.14
C ALA A 8 29.08 -23.54 13.79
N ALA A 9 28.22 -23.12 14.73
CA ALA A 9 27.32 -22.00 14.55
C ALA A 9 28.15 -20.76 14.20
N THR A 10 28.34 -20.54 12.91
CA THR A 10 29.07 -19.40 12.38
C THR A 10 28.14 -18.21 12.59
N GLY A 11 28.65 -17.19 13.30
CA GLY A 11 27.94 -15.92 13.44
C GLY A 11 27.52 -15.37 12.07
N PHE A 12 26.56 -14.44 12.06
CA PHE A 12 26.03 -13.89 10.82
C PHE A 12 27.15 -13.42 9.88
N PRO A 13 27.03 -13.67 8.57
CA PRO A 13 28.03 -13.20 7.62
C PRO A 13 28.15 -11.67 7.72
N SER A 14 29.36 -11.13 7.53
CA SER A 14 29.62 -9.68 7.61
C SER A 14 28.70 -8.84 6.70
N ASN A 15 28.20 -9.45 5.61
CA ASN A 15 27.27 -8.82 4.67
C ASN A 15 25.80 -8.84 5.11
N ALA A 16 25.44 -9.50 6.22
CA ALA A 16 24.05 -9.57 6.71
C ALA A 16 23.48 -8.16 7.01
N VAL A 17 24.28 -7.29 7.61
CA VAL A 17 23.87 -5.90 7.87
C VAL A 17 23.59 -5.12 6.58
N HIS A 18 24.32 -5.42 5.51
CA HIS A 18 24.08 -4.81 4.19
C HIS A 18 22.76 -5.30 3.60
N LEU A 19 22.47 -6.60 3.67
CA LEU A 19 21.20 -7.16 3.23
C LEU A 19 20.02 -6.52 3.98
N MET A 20 20.10 -6.39 5.30
CA MET A 20 19.03 -5.77 6.10
C MET A 20 18.83 -4.30 5.73
N ARG A 21 19.92 -3.55 5.61
CA ARG A 21 19.87 -2.14 5.18
C ARG A 21 19.23 -2.01 3.79
N THR A 22 19.65 -2.83 2.83
CA THR A 22 19.09 -2.82 1.47
C THR A 22 17.61 -3.19 1.49
N ASN A 23 17.21 -4.19 2.26
CA ASN A 23 15.81 -4.60 2.36
C ASN A 23 14.91 -3.50 2.97
N GLN A 24 15.40 -2.81 4.00
CA GLN A 24 14.67 -1.72 4.63
C GLN A 24 14.54 -0.51 3.67
N GLN A 25 15.61 -0.19 2.93
CA GLN A 25 15.58 0.81 1.86
C GLN A 25 14.60 0.44 0.74
N LEU A 26 14.62 -0.80 0.27
CA LEU A 26 13.67 -1.30 -0.75
C LEU A 26 12.22 -1.20 -0.26
N THR A 27 11.96 -1.52 1.00
CA THR A 27 10.61 -1.43 1.59
C THR A 27 10.13 0.02 1.66
N MET A 28 11.00 0.95 2.06
CA MET A 28 10.70 2.39 2.04
C MET A 28 10.44 2.90 0.61
N GLN A 29 11.26 2.48 -0.35
CA GLN A 29 11.08 2.79 -1.77
C GLN A 29 9.75 2.24 -2.31
N LEU A 30 9.39 1.00 -2.00
CA LEU A 30 8.10 0.40 -2.39
C LEU A 30 6.91 1.18 -1.84
N SER A 31 7.02 1.71 -0.61
CA SER A 31 6.00 2.60 -0.04
C SER A 31 5.91 3.91 -0.82
N GLN A 32 7.04 4.57 -1.09
CA GLN A 32 7.06 5.84 -1.84
C GLN A 32 6.52 5.65 -3.27
N MET A 33 6.88 4.56 -3.94
CA MET A 33 6.35 4.24 -5.27
C MET A 33 4.83 4.04 -5.25
N ALA A 34 4.28 3.43 -4.20
CA ALA A 34 2.83 3.29 -4.06
C ALA A 34 2.15 4.66 -3.92
N ASP A 35 2.71 5.55 -3.10
CA ASP A 35 2.19 6.91 -2.90
C ASP A 35 2.27 7.74 -4.19
N GLN A 36 3.35 7.58 -4.95
CA GLN A 36 3.51 8.23 -6.26
C GLN A 36 2.49 7.71 -7.28
N LYS A 37 2.30 6.38 -7.38
CA LYS A 37 1.30 5.79 -8.28
C LYS A 37 -0.11 6.25 -7.93
N ALA A 38 -0.45 6.29 -6.64
CA ALA A 38 -1.73 6.79 -6.18
C ALA A 38 -1.91 8.28 -6.50
N SER A 39 -0.88 9.10 -6.32
CA SER A 39 -0.90 10.53 -6.68
C SER A 39 -1.14 10.79 -8.17
N ILE A 40 -0.46 10.02 -9.03
CA ILE A 40 -0.66 10.08 -10.48
C ILE A 40 -2.09 9.66 -10.84
N LEU A 41 -2.57 8.54 -10.27
CA LEU A 41 -3.92 8.06 -10.54
C LEU A 41 -5.00 9.05 -10.08
N MET A 42 -4.87 9.62 -8.87
CA MET A 42 -5.75 10.68 -8.37
C MET A 42 -5.81 11.85 -9.36
N GLY A 43 -4.64 12.37 -9.77
CA GLY A 43 -4.55 13.47 -10.72
C GLY A 43 -5.29 13.17 -12.04
N ALA A 44 -5.02 12.01 -12.63
CA ALA A 44 -5.70 11.57 -13.87
C ALA A 44 -7.22 11.47 -13.68
N THR A 45 -7.66 10.84 -12.58
CA THR A 45 -9.10 10.66 -12.30
C THR A 45 -9.82 11.99 -12.05
N PHE A 46 -9.18 12.97 -11.41
CA PHE A 46 -9.76 14.30 -11.20
C PHE A 46 -9.86 15.12 -12.47
N VAL A 47 -8.86 15.05 -13.35
CA VAL A 47 -8.92 15.69 -14.67
C VAL A 47 -10.08 15.13 -15.48
N VAL A 48 -10.17 13.79 -15.57
CA VAL A 48 -11.26 13.11 -16.30
C VAL A 48 -12.63 13.46 -15.71
N PHE A 49 -12.76 13.43 -14.38
CA PHE A 49 -13.99 13.82 -13.70
C PHE A 49 -14.40 15.26 -14.02
N THR A 50 -13.46 16.20 -13.90
CA THR A 50 -13.71 17.64 -14.13
C THR A 50 -14.19 17.90 -15.56
N ILE A 51 -13.52 17.30 -16.56
CA ILE A 51 -13.91 17.43 -17.97
C ILE A 51 -15.29 16.80 -18.20
N SER A 52 -15.53 15.59 -17.67
CA SER A 52 -16.80 14.88 -17.88
C SER A 52 -17.98 15.66 -17.30
N VAL A 53 -17.85 16.19 -16.09
CA VAL A 53 -18.88 17.02 -15.44
C VAL A 53 -19.08 18.34 -16.18
N GLY A 54 -18.00 18.96 -16.67
CA GLY A 54 -18.07 20.17 -17.49
C GLY A 54 -18.88 19.95 -18.77
N GLN A 55 -18.63 18.82 -19.45
CA GLN A 55 -19.32 18.45 -20.68
C GLN A 55 -20.76 17.99 -20.46
N LEU A 56 -21.11 17.44 -19.28
CA LEU A 56 -22.50 17.12 -18.94
C LEU A 56 -23.44 18.33 -19.08
N ARG A 57 -22.94 19.53 -18.81
CA ARG A 57 -23.71 20.78 -18.89
C ARG A 57 -24.05 21.19 -20.32
N SER A 58 -23.32 20.70 -21.33
CA SER A 58 -23.61 20.98 -22.74
C SER A 58 -24.68 20.06 -23.33
N GLY A 59 -25.12 19.03 -22.59
CA GLY A 59 -26.26 18.17 -22.93
C GLY A 59 -26.00 17.08 -23.99
N ALA A 60 -24.83 17.05 -24.62
CA ALA A 60 -24.45 16.00 -25.56
C ALA A 60 -23.81 14.81 -24.84
N MET A 61 -24.19 13.56 -25.19
CA MET A 61 -23.59 12.33 -24.67
C MET A 61 -23.67 12.21 -23.15
N ALA A 62 -24.82 12.57 -22.57
CA ALA A 62 -25.01 12.66 -21.13
C ALA A 62 -24.78 11.30 -20.42
N VAL A 63 -25.18 10.18 -21.05
CA VAL A 63 -25.06 8.84 -20.44
C VAL A 63 -23.59 8.38 -20.37
N PRO A 64 -22.81 8.35 -21.45
CA PRO A 64 -21.39 8.00 -21.39
C PRO A 64 -20.60 8.89 -20.43
N LEU A 65 -20.81 10.21 -20.49
CA LEU A 65 -20.09 11.15 -19.63
C LEU A 65 -20.47 11.02 -18.16
N ALA A 66 -21.72 10.69 -17.84
CA ALA A 66 -22.15 10.44 -16.46
C ALA A 66 -21.48 9.19 -15.89
N VAL A 67 -21.45 8.10 -16.67
CA VAL A 67 -20.70 6.88 -16.32
C VAL A 67 -19.23 7.20 -16.08
N LEU A 68 -18.60 7.94 -17.00
CA LEU A 68 -17.19 8.31 -16.88
C LEU A 68 -16.91 9.11 -15.60
N ALA A 69 -17.73 10.12 -15.32
CA ALA A 69 -17.61 10.95 -14.14
C ALA A 69 -17.76 10.12 -12.85
N THR A 70 -18.75 9.24 -12.77
CA THR A 70 -18.97 8.40 -11.58
C THR A 70 -17.79 7.48 -11.31
N PHE A 71 -17.30 6.75 -12.31
CA PHE A 71 -16.18 5.83 -12.12
C PHE A 71 -14.86 6.55 -11.85
N ALA A 72 -14.61 7.70 -12.50
CA ALA A 72 -13.45 8.53 -12.22
C ALA A 72 -13.47 9.03 -10.77
N PHE A 73 -14.61 9.51 -10.29
CA PHE A 73 -14.77 9.95 -8.90
C PHE A 73 -14.52 8.81 -7.91
N LEU A 74 -15.15 7.65 -8.09
CA LEU A 74 -14.96 6.51 -7.19
C LEU A 74 -13.51 6.01 -7.19
N SER A 75 -12.86 6.00 -8.36
CA SER A 75 -11.43 5.67 -8.45
C SER A 75 -10.56 6.68 -7.69
N ALA A 76 -10.86 7.97 -7.81
CA ALA A 76 -10.16 9.01 -7.08
C ALA A 76 -10.25 8.79 -5.56
N VAL A 77 -11.45 8.49 -5.04
CA VAL A 77 -11.66 8.19 -3.61
C VAL A 77 -10.85 6.98 -3.14
N LEU A 78 -10.77 5.92 -3.96
CA LEU A 78 -9.94 4.75 -3.64
C LEU A 78 -8.44 5.07 -3.68
N ALA A 79 -7.99 5.89 -4.63
CA ALA A 79 -6.60 6.31 -4.72
C ALA A 79 -6.21 7.22 -3.53
N ILE A 80 -7.10 8.12 -3.10
CA ILE A 80 -6.95 8.89 -1.85
C ILE A 80 -6.83 7.94 -0.66
N SER A 81 -7.69 6.92 -0.60
CA SER A 81 -7.67 5.93 0.48
C SER A 81 -6.36 5.13 0.55
N ALA A 82 -5.62 5.01 -0.56
CA ALA A 82 -4.33 4.35 -0.60
C ALA A 82 -3.19 5.21 0.02
N VAL A 83 -3.28 6.53 -0.09
CA VAL A 83 -2.28 7.47 0.47
C VAL A 83 -2.63 7.98 1.86
N MET A 84 -3.89 7.83 2.28
CA MET A 84 -4.37 8.35 3.55
C MET A 84 -3.58 7.73 4.72
N PRO A 85 -2.93 8.55 5.58
CA PRO A 85 -2.28 8.04 6.77
C PRO A 85 -3.35 7.46 7.69
N ARG A 86 -3.27 6.16 7.99
CA ARG A 86 -4.18 5.53 8.94
C ARG A 86 -3.46 5.34 10.26
N PHE A 87 -3.92 6.07 11.27
CA PHE A 87 -3.55 5.86 12.66
C PHE A 87 -4.33 4.66 13.17
N GLY A 88 -3.68 3.50 13.20
CA GLY A 88 -4.27 2.29 13.72
C GLY A 88 -3.18 1.25 13.91
N SER A 89 -2.88 0.97 15.18
CA SER A 89 -2.13 -0.20 15.61
C SER A 89 -2.77 -1.40 14.91
N MET A 90 -1.99 -2.13 14.11
CA MET A 90 -2.40 -3.47 13.75
C MET A 90 -2.27 -4.26 15.07
N PRO A 91 -3.35 -4.78 15.66
CA PRO A 91 -3.18 -5.82 16.67
C PRO A 91 -2.48 -6.95 15.92
N ALA A 92 -1.36 -7.44 16.44
CA ALA A 92 -0.83 -8.68 15.91
C ALA A 92 -1.91 -9.73 16.18
N GLU A 93 -2.43 -10.39 15.15
CA GLU A 93 -3.17 -11.64 15.33
C GLU A 93 -2.23 -12.58 16.09
N GLY A 94 -2.40 -12.68 17.41
CA GLY A 94 -1.47 -13.37 18.30
C GLY A 94 -1.15 -12.66 19.62
N ASP A 95 -1.66 -11.45 19.90
CA ASP A 95 -1.51 -10.78 21.22
C ASP A 95 -2.38 -11.46 22.32
N ALA A 96 -2.30 -12.79 22.41
CA ALA A 96 -2.73 -13.53 23.58
C ALA A 96 -1.58 -13.53 24.60
N GLU A 97 -1.86 -13.03 25.80
CA GLU A 97 -1.12 -13.25 27.05
C GLU A 97 0.41 -13.46 26.94
N GLY A 98 1.15 -12.34 27.02
CA GLY A 98 2.53 -12.29 27.50
C GLY A 98 3.58 -13.01 26.65
N ASP A 99 4.24 -12.32 25.72
CA ASP A 99 5.59 -12.76 25.33
C ASP A 99 6.46 -11.63 24.79
N THR A 100 7.74 -11.80 25.06
CA THR A 100 8.96 -11.00 24.90
C THR A 100 9.28 -10.63 23.44
N ARG A 101 8.30 -10.65 22.53
CA ARG A 101 8.52 -10.66 21.05
C ARG A 101 7.77 -9.59 20.25
N ARG A 102 7.20 -8.57 20.90
CA ARG A 102 6.59 -7.41 20.21
C ARG A 102 7.60 -6.69 19.32
N ASN A 103 7.19 -6.19 18.17
CA ASN A 103 8.08 -5.44 17.29
C ASN A 103 8.28 -4.02 17.85
N LEU A 104 9.43 -3.80 18.48
CA LEU A 104 9.76 -2.54 19.14
C LEU A 104 9.95 -1.39 18.14
N LEU A 105 10.35 -1.68 16.90
CA LEU A 105 10.64 -0.65 15.90
C LEU A 105 9.41 -0.24 15.09
N PHE A 106 8.29 -0.95 15.23
CA PHE A 106 7.07 -0.61 14.51
C PHE A 106 6.43 0.66 15.04
N PHE A 107 6.12 1.62 14.16
CA PHE A 107 5.45 2.86 14.52
C PHE A 107 4.18 2.66 15.34
N GLY A 108 3.31 1.73 14.94
CA GLY A 108 2.05 1.46 15.64
C GLY A 108 2.23 0.90 17.05
N HIS A 109 3.40 0.37 17.41
CA HIS A 109 3.70 -0.15 18.74
C HIS A 109 4.46 0.87 19.58
N PHE A 110 5.58 1.44 19.09
CA PHE A 110 6.38 2.36 19.92
C PHE A 110 5.68 3.70 20.14
N SER A 111 4.80 4.15 19.23
CA SER A 111 4.03 5.40 19.42
C SER A 111 3.07 5.35 20.62
N ALA A 112 2.78 4.16 21.13
CA ALA A 112 1.96 3.94 22.32
C ALA A 112 2.79 3.73 23.61
N MET A 113 4.13 3.78 23.53
CA MET A 113 5.05 3.59 24.66
C MET A 113 5.56 4.94 25.18
N SER A 114 5.92 5.02 26.47
CA SER A 114 6.74 6.14 26.96
C SER A 114 8.17 6.03 26.42
N GLU A 115 8.85 7.16 26.32
CA GLU A 115 10.24 7.21 25.86
C GLU A 115 11.16 6.32 26.72
N GLU A 116 11.03 6.39 28.06
CA GLU A 116 11.86 5.56 28.94
C GLU A 116 11.57 4.06 28.75
N ALA A 117 10.31 3.68 28.58
CA ALA A 117 9.92 2.29 28.35
C ALA A 117 10.45 1.77 27.01
N PHE A 118 10.41 2.61 25.97
CA PHE A 118 10.97 2.27 24.66
C PHE A 118 12.49 2.07 24.74
N ILE A 119 13.22 3.03 25.33
CA ILE A 119 14.68 2.95 25.49
C ILE A 119 15.07 1.71 26.30
N ALA A 120 14.37 1.45 27.41
CA ALA A 120 14.63 0.28 28.25
C ALA A 120 14.38 -1.02 27.49
N ALA A 121 13.29 -1.13 26.74
CA ALA A 121 12.95 -2.32 25.96
C ALA A 121 13.94 -2.59 24.83
N VAL A 122 14.37 -1.55 24.10
CA VAL A 122 15.38 -1.67 23.04
C VAL A 122 16.73 -2.09 23.63
N LYS A 123 17.18 -1.43 24.71
CA LYS A 123 18.44 -1.81 25.37
C LYS A 123 18.41 -3.23 25.94
N ALA A 124 17.27 -3.68 26.45
CA ALA A 124 17.09 -5.03 26.94
C ALA A 124 17.20 -6.08 25.83
N ARG A 125 16.78 -5.74 24.60
CA ARG A 125 16.75 -6.62 23.43
C ARG A 125 17.83 -6.33 22.38
N SER A 126 18.88 -5.60 22.73
CA SER A 126 20.06 -5.38 21.85
C SER A 126 21.30 -6.00 22.48
N ARG A 127 21.21 -7.26 22.94
CA ARG A 127 22.30 -7.93 23.67
C ARG A 127 23.21 -8.73 22.74
N SER A 128 22.69 -9.19 21.62
CA SER A 128 23.43 -9.91 20.57
C SER A 128 23.11 -9.34 19.19
N GLU A 129 23.95 -9.66 18.20
CA GLU A 129 23.64 -9.36 16.79
C GLU A 129 22.36 -10.08 16.33
N GLU A 130 22.10 -11.28 16.84
CA GLU A 130 20.87 -12.03 16.57
C GLU A 130 19.63 -11.25 17.00
N ASP A 131 19.64 -10.68 18.21
CA ASP A 131 18.51 -9.89 18.69
C ASP A 131 18.27 -8.65 17.80
N MET A 132 19.35 -8.00 17.38
CA MET A 132 19.28 -6.84 16.50
C MET A 132 18.69 -7.22 15.13
N TYR A 133 19.15 -8.32 14.54
CA TYR A 133 18.61 -8.80 13.26
C TYR A 133 17.14 -9.23 13.39
N ASP A 134 16.75 -9.92 14.46
CA ASP A 134 15.34 -10.29 14.70
C ASP A 134 14.44 -9.05 14.82
N MET A 135 14.89 -8.00 15.52
CA MET A 135 14.15 -6.73 15.58
C MET A 135 14.00 -6.08 14.21
N MET A 136 15.08 -5.99 13.42
CA MET A 136 15.04 -5.39 12.07
C MET A 136 14.16 -6.19 11.09
N LEU A 137 14.23 -7.53 11.16
CA LEU A 137 13.45 -8.43 10.32
C LEU A 137 11.96 -8.35 10.63
N ARG A 138 11.58 -8.33 11.92
CA ARG A 138 10.19 -8.14 12.35
C ARG A 138 9.64 -6.82 11.83
N ASP A 139 10.43 -5.75 11.94
CA ASP A 139 10.04 -4.44 11.43
C ASP A 139 9.83 -4.42 9.93
N THR A 140 10.78 -4.97 9.19
CA THR A 140 10.66 -5.00 7.74
C THR A 140 9.48 -5.87 7.29
N TYR A 141 9.26 -7.03 7.92
CA TYR A 141 8.14 -7.91 7.62
C TYR A 141 6.79 -7.24 7.90
N GLN A 142 6.61 -6.65 9.08
CA GLN A 142 5.34 -6.02 9.45
C GLN A 142 5.03 -4.80 8.57
N ASN A 143 6.03 -3.93 8.32
CA ASN A 143 5.86 -2.81 7.39
C ASN A 143 5.52 -3.30 5.97
N GLY A 144 6.17 -4.36 5.49
CA GLY A 144 5.87 -4.98 4.20
C GLY A 144 4.44 -5.52 4.10
N VAL A 145 3.95 -6.20 5.15
CA VAL A 145 2.58 -6.72 5.22
C VAL A 145 1.55 -5.58 5.20
N VAL A 146 1.78 -4.53 5.97
CA VAL A 146 0.92 -3.34 5.99
C VAL A 146 0.88 -2.67 4.61
N LEU A 147 2.03 -2.55 3.96
CA LEU A 147 2.16 -1.98 2.62
C LEU A 147 1.36 -2.79 1.59
N ALA A 148 1.53 -4.10 1.57
CA ALA A 148 0.85 -5.00 0.63
C ALA A 148 -0.68 -5.04 0.86
N ARG A 149 -1.11 -5.28 2.10
CA ARG A 149 -2.54 -5.47 2.43
C ARG A 149 -3.35 -4.18 2.38
N ARG A 150 -2.73 -3.02 2.63
CA ARG A 150 -3.43 -1.73 2.65
C ARG A 150 -3.16 -0.92 1.39
N LYS A 151 -1.98 -0.30 1.25
CA LYS A 151 -1.70 0.67 0.17
C LYS A 151 -1.89 0.05 -1.21
N TYR A 152 -1.23 -1.09 -1.47
CA TYR A 152 -1.31 -1.74 -2.79
C TYR A 152 -2.69 -2.33 -3.09
N ARG A 153 -3.44 -2.74 -2.07
CA ARG A 153 -4.81 -3.26 -2.26
C ARG A 153 -5.78 -2.16 -2.69
N TYR A 154 -5.79 -1.01 -2.00
CA TYR A 154 -6.61 0.14 -2.38
C TYR A 154 -6.21 0.70 -3.75
N LEU A 155 -4.91 0.81 -4.00
CA LEU A 155 -4.38 1.22 -5.29
C LEU A 155 -4.85 0.27 -6.41
N GLY A 156 -4.78 -1.04 -6.19
CA GLY A 156 -5.27 -2.04 -7.14
C GLY A 156 -6.77 -1.92 -7.43
N TYR A 157 -7.59 -1.65 -6.40
CA TYR A 157 -9.02 -1.40 -6.62
C TYR A 157 -9.28 -0.11 -7.38
N ALA A 158 -8.55 0.98 -7.09
CA ALA A 158 -8.68 2.24 -7.82
C ALA A 158 -8.39 2.04 -9.31
N TYR A 159 -7.28 1.40 -9.66
CA TYR A 159 -6.94 1.12 -11.07
C TYR A 159 -8.00 0.28 -11.77
N ARG A 160 -8.45 -0.81 -11.15
CA ARG A 160 -9.49 -1.67 -11.74
C ARG A 160 -10.78 -0.91 -11.98
N LEU A 161 -11.19 -0.10 -11.01
CA LEU A 161 -12.42 0.68 -11.11
C LEU A 161 -12.31 1.73 -12.23
N PHE A 162 -11.18 2.42 -12.33
CA PHE A 162 -10.94 3.39 -13.39
C PHE A 162 -10.98 2.75 -14.78
N VAL A 163 -10.28 1.62 -14.96
CA VAL A 163 -10.25 0.90 -16.24
C VAL A 163 -11.64 0.39 -16.62
N VAL A 164 -12.37 -0.24 -15.69
CA VAL A 164 -13.75 -0.68 -15.93
C VAL A 164 -14.65 0.50 -16.32
N GLY A 165 -14.51 1.63 -15.63
CA GLY A 165 -15.24 2.85 -15.95
C GLY A 165 -14.98 3.37 -17.35
N LEU A 166 -13.71 3.42 -17.76
CA LEU A 166 -13.32 3.82 -19.11
C LEU A 166 -13.89 2.86 -20.17
N THR A 167 -13.83 1.55 -19.93
CA THR A 167 -14.39 0.56 -20.84
C THR A 167 -15.91 0.69 -20.98
N LEU A 168 -16.64 0.81 -19.86
CA LEU A 168 -18.09 0.97 -19.88
C LEU A 168 -18.51 2.28 -20.55
N THR A 169 -17.78 3.37 -20.30
CA THR A 169 -17.97 4.65 -20.97
C THR A 169 -17.82 4.52 -22.48
N PHE A 170 -16.76 3.85 -22.93
CA PHE A 170 -16.51 3.65 -24.35
C PHE A 170 -17.63 2.84 -25.01
N ILE A 171 -18.11 1.78 -24.36
CA ILE A 171 -19.25 0.99 -24.84
C ILE A 171 -20.51 1.86 -24.95
N ALA A 172 -20.82 2.63 -23.90
CA ALA A 172 -21.97 3.53 -23.91
C ALA A 172 -21.89 4.56 -25.04
N PHE A 173 -20.70 5.12 -25.28
CA PHE A 173 -20.44 6.08 -26.35
C PHE A 173 -20.70 5.46 -27.73
N VAL A 174 -20.20 4.23 -27.99
CA VAL A 174 -20.42 3.52 -29.25
C VAL A 174 -21.91 3.22 -29.48
N ILE A 175 -22.63 2.83 -28.42
CA ILE A 175 -24.08 2.56 -28.50
C ILE A 175 -24.84 3.85 -28.82
N GLU A 176 -24.56 4.95 -28.11
CA GLU A 176 -25.24 6.22 -28.35
C GLU A 176 -24.97 6.74 -29.77
N LEU A 177 -23.72 6.59 -30.25
CA LEU A 177 -23.35 6.91 -31.62
C LEU A 177 -24.17 6.06 -32.61
N ALA A 178 -24.16 4.73 -32.48
CA ALA A 178 -24.89 3.83 -33.38
C ALA A 178 -26.39 4.15 -33.43
N VAL A 179 -27.01 4.43 -32.28
CA VAL A 179 -28.43 4.83 -32.20
C VAL A 179 -28.66 6.20 -32.85
N GLY A 180 -27.76 7.16 -32.66
CA GLY A 180 -27.83 8.47 -33.30
C GLY A 180 -27.77 8.37 -34.84
N TRP A 181 -26.87 7.54 -35.36
CA TRP A 181 -26.77 7.27 -36.80
C TRP A 181 -28.03 6.60 -37.36
N ALA A 182 -28.59 5.61 -36.64
CA ALA A 182 -29.81 4.92 -37.05
C ALA A 182 -31.07 5.82 -37.05
N ARG A 183 -31.06 6.95 -36.35
CA ARG A 183 -32.15 7.94 -36.37
C ARG A 183 -32.06 8.93 -37.53
N LEU A 184 -30.92 9.02 -38.21
CA LEU A 184 -30.66 9.95 -39.30
C LEU A 184 -30.80 9.33 -40.70
N VAL A 185 -30.86 7.99 -40.79
CA VAL A 185 -31.10 7.20 -42.01
C VAL A 185 -32.56 6.77 -42.03
#